data_AF-W2CNL9-F1
#
_entry.id   AF-W2CNL9-F1
#
_cell.length_a   1.000
_cell.length_b   1.000
_cell.length_c   1.000
_cell.angle_alpha   90.00
_cell.angle_beta   90.00
_cell.angle_gamma   90.00
#
_symmetry.space_group_name_H-M   'P 1'
#
loop_
_entity.id
_entity.type
_entity.pdbx_description
1 polymer ?
#
loop_
_entity_poly.entity_id
_entity_poly.type
_entity_poly.pdbx_seq_one_letter_code
_entity_poly.pdbx_strand_id
1 'polypeptide(L)'
;MEYVSINKERIKYLLSLYRMTVDELLCVATKGLKKPFTWQDVYQDQIPLNVLKRIDRVFRKGLFYYADPVTPVKTKSASVFFRKTTFGADLNLGARQRVREFEDLKNRLNTLSKLSDIALERRLPIEQTSSDPRQVAFAMRSEVLPDFTSDKRTFLKQFINR
;
A
#
# COMPACT_ATOMS: atom_id res chain seq x y z
N MET A 1 13.15 -9.46 28.32
CA MET A 1 12.49 -9.00 27.07
C MET A 1 13.60 -8.77 26.07
N GLU A 2 13.48 -9.34 24.87
CA GLU A 2 14.49 -9.18 23.82
C GLU A 2 14.33 -7.82 23.15
N TYR A 3 15.42 -7.05 23.09
CA TYR A 3 15.49 -5.76 22.41
C TYR A 3 16.18 -5.93 21.07
N VAL A 4 15.76 -5.14 20.09
CA VAL A 4 16.32 -5.15 18.74
C VAL A 4 16.70 -3.73 18.32
N SER A 5 17.87 -3.60 17.71
CA SER A 5 18.32 -2.35 17.12
C SER A 5 17.60 -2.10 15.79
N ILE A 6 17.09 -0.88 15.61
CA ILE A 6 16.35 -0.47 14.42
C ILE A 6 16.76 0.92 13.97
N ASN A 7 16.52 1.22 12.69
CA ASN A 7 16.51 2.59 12.18
C ASN A 7 15.12 3.20 12.41
N LYS A 8 14.98 3.99 13.49
CA LYS A 8 13.73 4.67 13.85
C LYS A 8 13.20 5.63 12.78
N GLU A 9 14.04 6.18 11.91
CA GLU A 9 13.61 7.05 10.81
C GLU A 9 12.77 6.31 9.77
N ARG A 10 12.94 4.98 9.65
CA ARG A 10 12.09 4.18 8.76
C ARG A 10 10.65 4.12 9.26
N ILE A 11 10.40 4.19 10.57
CA ILE A 11 9.03 4.28 11.12
C ILE A 11 8.41 5.64 10.72
N LYS A 12 9.16 6.74 10.85
CA LYS A 12 8.72 8.07 10.37
C LYS A 12 8.46 8.09 8.86
N TYR A 13 9.31 7.42 8.09
CA TYR A 13 9.10 7.25 6.66
C TYR A 13 7.78 6.52 6.37
N LEU A 14 7.52 5.40 7.05
CA LEU A 14 6.27 4.65 6.89
C LEU A 14 5.05 5.47 7.29
N LEU A 15 5.10 6.22 8.39
CA LEU A 15 4.03 7.16 8.77
C LEU A 15 3.73 8.14 7.63
N SER A 16 4.76 8.70 7.01
CA SER A 16 4.60 9.58 5.85
C SER A 16 4.04 8.85 4.63
N LEU A 17 4.55 7.65 4.35
CA LEU A 17 4.17 6.82 3.22
C LEU A 17 2.68 6.47 3.25
N TYR A 18 2.16 6.15 4.43
CA TYR A 18 0.76 5.83 4.65
C TYR A 18 -0.08 7.04 5.08
N ARG A 19 0.46 8.26 5.08
CA ARG A 19 -0.20 9.47 5.63
C ARG A 19 -0.77 9.29 7.04
N MET A 20 -0.13 8.43 7.81
CA MET A 20 -0.61 8.01 9.12
C MET A 20 -0.03 8.92 10.20
N THR A 21 -0.88 9.36 11.14
CA THR A 21 -0.41 10.10 12.31
C THR A 21 0.17 9.15 13.36
N VAL A 22 0.95 9.68 14.30
CA VAL A 22 1.46 8.88 15.43
C VAL A 22 0.31 8.30 16.25
N ASP A 23 -0.75 9.08 16.48
CA ASP A 23 -1.91 8.63 17.26
C ASP A 23 -2.68 7.52 16.55
N GLU A 24 -2.85 7.61 15.23
CA GLU A 24 -3.44 6.53 14.43
C GLU A 24 -2.63 5.23 14.55
N LEU A 25 -1.29 5.33 14.44
CA LEU A 25 -0.41 4.18 14.59
C LEU A 25 -0.55 3.55 15.98
N LEU A 26 -0.47 4.35 17.05
CA LEU A 26 -0.54 3.85 18.42
C LEU A 26 -1.91 3.23 18.71
N CYS A 27 -3.00 3.84 18.24
CA CYS A 27 -4.35 3.30 18.38
C CYS A 27 -4.46 1.89 17.78
N VAL A 28 -3.91 1.68 16.57
CA VAL A 28 -3.96 0.38 15.89
C VAL A 28 -2.99 -0.63 16.52
N ALA A 29 -1.74 -0.22 16.79
CA ALA A 29 -0.68 -1.12 17.20
C ALA A 29 -0.80 -1.59 18.66
N THR A 30 -1.40 -0.75 19.52
CA THR A 30 -1.65 -1.07 20.94
C THR A 30 -2.97 -1.78 21.18
N LYS A 31 -3.81 -1.94 20.15
CA LYS A 31 -5.12 -2.59 20.27
C LYS A 31 -5.01 -3.96 20.96
N GLY A 32 -5.84 -4.14 21.99
CA GLY A 32 -5.90 -5.36 22.81
C GLY A 32 -4.80 -5.52 23.85
N LEU A 33 -3.96 -4.50 24.08
CA LEU A 33 -3.01 -4.50 25.20
C LEU A 33 -3.67 -3.97 26.48
N LYS A 34 -3.37 -4.62 27.61
CA LYS A 34 -3.74 -4.10 28.95
C LYS A 34 -3.02 -2.79 29.26
N LYS A 35 -1.76 -2.68 28.84
CA LYS A 35 -0.94 -1.47 28.95
C LYS A 35 -0.49 -1.06 27.54
N PRO A 36 -1.11 -0.04 26.93
CA PRO A 36 -0.64 0.54 25.68
C PRO A 36 0.79 1.05 25.81
N PHE A 37 1.59 0.92 24.75
CA PHE A 37 2.89 1.58 24.64
C PHE A 37 2.71 2.97 23.99
N THR A 38 3.66 3.86 24.28
CA THR A 38 3.66 5.25 23.85
C THR A 38 4.57 5.45 22.64
N TRP A 39 4.55 6.64 22.05
CA TRP A 39 5.49 6.98 20.96
C TRP A 39 6.95 6.93 21.42
N GLN A 40 7.23 7.29 22.67
CA GLN A 40 8.56 7.22 23.26
C GLN A 40 9.07 5.78 23.28
N ASP A 41 8.20 4.79 23.48
CA ASP A 41 8.54 3.35 23.44
C ASP A 41 8.86 2.82 22.03
N VAL A 42 8.48 3.57 20.98
CA VAL A 42 8.63 3.18 19.57
C VAL A 42 9.77 3.93 18.90
N TYR A 43 9.92 5.23 19.18
CA TYR A 43 10.88 6.10 18.50
C TYR A 43 12.24 6.11 19.20
N GLN A 44 12.87 4.93 19.23
CA GLN A 44 14.18 4.68 19.83
C GLN A 44 15.04 3.85 18.88
N ASP A 45 16.36 3.89 19.06
CA ASP A 45 17.27 3.08 18.25
C ASP A 45 17.26 1.60 18.68
N GLN A 46 16.76 1.30 19.88
CA GLN A 46 16.50 -0.06 20.36
C GLN A 46 15.10 -0.15 20.95
N ILE A 47 14.30 -1.10 20.48
CA ILE A 47 12.93 -1.30 20.99
C ILE A 47 12.68 -2.78 21.33
N PRO A 48 11.73 -3.08 22.22
CA PRO A 48 11.32 -4.46 22.47
C PRO A 48 10.79 -5.14 21.20
N LEU A 49 11.21 -6.38 20.96
CA LEU A 49 10.82 -7.15 19.76
C LEU A 49 9.29 -7.32 19.62
N ASN A 50 8.57 -7.43 20.74
CA ASN A 50 7.11 -7.52 20.75
C ASN A 50 6.43 -6.21 20.29
N VAL A 51 7.03 -5.05 20.60
CA VAL A 51 6.58 -3.73 20.10
C VAL A 51 6.83 -3.67 18.60
N LEU A 52 8.04 -4.01 18.14
CA LEU A 52 8.36 -4.02 16.71
C LEU A 52 7.42 -4.92 15.90
N LYS A 53 7.13 -6.14 16.38
CA LYS A 53 6.17 -7.06 15.74
C LYS A 53 4.77 -6.47 15.61
N ARG A 54 4.34 -5.63 16.56
CA ARG A 54 3.04 -4.94 16.50
C ARG A 54 3.04 -3.79 15.50
N ILE A 55 4.13 -3.03 15.44
CA ILE A 55 4.32 -1.99 14.42
C ILE A 55 4.34 -2.62 13.02
N ASP A 56 5.08 -3.73 12.83
CA ASP A 56 5.14 -4.41 11.54
C ASP A 56 3.80 -5.02 11.13
N ARG A 57 2.95 -5.44 12.07
CA ARG A 57 1.58 -5.89 11.74
C ARG A 57 0.74 -4.81 11.05
N VAL A 58 1.00 -3.52 11.33
CA VAL A 58 0.32 -2.39 10.71
C VAL A 58 0.83 -2.15 9.29
N PHE A 59 2.15 -2.22 9.07
CA PHE A 59 2.77 -1.82 7.81
C PHE A 59 3.13 -2.96 6.86
N ARG A 60 3.22 -4.19 7.40
CA ARG A 60 3.52 -5.47 6.72
C ARG A 60 4.75 -5.39 5.81
N LYS A 61 5.86 -4.85 6.34
CA LYS A 61 7.13 -4.72 5.60
C LYS A 61 8.11 -5.84 5.92
N GLY A 62 7.91 -6.53 7.03
CA GLY A 62 8.82 -7.55 7.56
C GLY A 62 9.86 -6.92 8.49
N LEU A 63 10.25 -7.65 9.53
CA LEU A 63 11.13 -7.13 10.59
C LEU A 63 12.49 -6.65 10.07
N PHE A 64 13.04 -7.31 9.04
CA PHE A 64 14.30 -6.92 8.41
C PHE A 64 14.28 -5.52 7.80
N TYR A 65 13.11 -5.04 7.36
CA TYR A 65 12.97 -3.69 6.83
C TYR A 65 13.45 -2.64 7.83
N TYR A 66 13.26 -2.85 9.13
CA TYR A 66 13.57 -1.86 10.16
C TYR A 66 15.05 -1.85 10.57
N ALA A 67 15.79 -2.92 10.28
CA ALA A 67 17.21 -3.03 10.60
C ALA A 67 18.12 -2.38 9.55
N ASP A 68 17.59 -2.07 8.36
CA ASP A 68 18.37 -1.48 7.28
C ASP A 68 18.72 -0.01 7.61
N PRO A 69 20.03 0.34 7.64
CA PRO A 69 20.49 1.65 8.07
C PRO A 69 20.10 2.78 7.11
N VAL A 70 19.79 2.47 5.85
CA VAL A 70 19.52 3.49 4.83
C VAL A 70 18.05 3.86 4.84
N THR A 71 17.69 5.06 5.33
CA THR A 71 16.30 5.51 5.28
C THR A 71 15.86 5.79 3.83
N PRO A 72 14.72 5.24 3.38
CA PRO A 72 14.23 5.53 2.04
C PRO A 72 13.90 7.02 1.83
N VAL A 73 14.13 7.51 0.62
CA VAL A 73 13.86 8.91 0.26
C VAL A 73 12.38 9.10 -0.11
N LYS A 74 11.79 10.21 0.33
CA LYS A 74 10.43 10.61 -0.04
C LYS A 74 10.43 11.24 -1.42
N THR A 75 10.20 10.46 -2.47
CA THR A 75 10.13 10.95 -3.85
C THR A 75 8.70 10.87 -4.39
N LYS A 76 8.35 11.72 -5.36
CA LYS A 76 7.05 11.68 -6.05
C LYS A 76 6.81 10.35 -6.80
N SER A 77 7.88 9.65 -7.17
CA SER A 77 7.80 8.33 -7.81
C SER A 77 7.62 7.18 -6.82
N ALA A 78 8.02 7.36 -5.55
CA ALA A 78 7.93 6.29 -4.54
C ALA A 78 6.50 6.00 -4.08
N SER A 79 5.63 7.01 -4.07
CA SER A 79 4.20 6.81 -3.78
C SER A 79 3.33 7.95 -4.31
N VAL A 80 2.11 7.61 -4.73
CA VAL A 80 1.04 8.55 -5.05
C VAL A 80 0.77 9.51 -3.90
N PHE A 81 0.91 9.06 -2.64
CA PHE A 81 0.71 9.90 -1.46
C PHE A 81 1.77 10.99 -1.28
N PHE A 82 2.96 10.84 -1.89
CA PHE A 82 3.98 11.88 -1.95
C PHE A 82 3.80 12.81 -3.16
N ARG A 83 3.05 12.37 -4.18
CA ARG A 83 2.82 13.13 -5.40
C ARG A 83 1.59 14.02 -5.33
N LYS A 84 0.47 13.52 -4.81
CA LYS A 84 -0.81 14.23 -4.73
C LYS A 84 -1.04 14.74 -3.32
N THR A 85 -1.29 16.03 -3.11
CA THR A 85 -1.55 16.60 -1.79
C THR A 85 -2.98 16.29 -1.32
N THR A 86 -3.96 16.38 -2.20
CA THR A 86 -5.39 16.15 -1.91
C THR A 86 -5.97 14.99 -2.73
N PHE A 87 -7.00 14.36 -2.17
CA PHE A 87 -7.82 13.36 -2.83
C PHE A 87 -9.29 13.82 -2.77
N GLY A 88 -10.10 13.46 -3.76
CA GLY A 88 -11.52 13.83 -3.80
C GLY A 88 -12.39 13.15 -2.72
N ALA A 89 -11.81 12.23 -1.95
CA ALA A 89 -12.42 11.59 -0.81
C ALA A 89 -11.38 11.44 0.31
N ASP A 90 -11.84 11.48 1.56
CA ASP A 90 -10.99 11.16 2.70
C ASP A 90 -10.71 9.65 2.74
N LEU A 91 -9.44 9.28 2.77
CA LEU A 91 -9.01 7.90 2.64
C LEU A 91 -8.75 7.29 4.02
N ASN A 92 -9.61 6.35 4.42
CA ASN A 92 -9.35 5.56 5.63
C ASN A 92 -8.06 4.71 5.47
N LEU A 93 -7.55 4.21 6.60
CA LEU A 93 -6.30 3.43 6.62
C LEU A 93 -6.33 2.22 5.68
N GLY A 94 -7.45 1.49 5.64
CA GLY A 94 -7.60 0.33 4.76
C GLY A 94 -7.46 0.70 3.29
N ALA A 95 -8.07 1.80 2.85
CA ALA A 95 -7.94 2.33 1.51
C ALA A 95 -6.48 2.73 1.21
N ARG A 96 -5.80 3.41 2.15
CA ARG A 96 -4.39 3.78 2.03
C ARG A 96 -3.48 2.56 1.89
N GLN A 97 -3.73 1.51 2.68
CA GLN A 97 -3.01 0.23 2.59
C GLN A 97 -3.26 -0.47 1.25
N ARG A 98 -4.50 -0.52 0.76
CA ARG A 98 -4.83 -1.09 -0.55
C ARG A 98 -4.07 -0.40 -1.69
N VAL A 99 -4.05 0.92 -1.72
CA VAL A 99 -3.27 1.69 -2.71
C VAL A 99 -1.81 1.26 -2.65
N ARG A 100 -1.24 1.12 -1.45
CA ARG A 100 0.16 0.71 -1.29
C ARG A 100 0.41 -0.73 -1.74
N GLU A 101 -0.50 -1.67 -1.46
CA GLU A 101 -0.41 -3.05 -1.95
C GLU A 101 -0.30 -3.10 -3.47
N PHE A 102 -1.08 -2.29 -4.19
CA PHE A 102 -1.00 -2.19 -5.65
C PHE A 102 0.27 -1.49 -6.15
N GLU A 103 0.77 -0.46 -5.45
CA GLU A 103 2.07 0.14 -5.77
C GLU A 103 3.22 -0.86 -5.61
N ASP A 104 3.22 -1.62 -4.52
CA ASP A 104 4.21 -2.66 -4.25
C ASP A 104 4.12 -3.78 -5.29
N LEU A 105 2.90 -4.21 -5.66
CA LEU A 105 2.68 -5.21 -6.70
C LEU A 105 3.21 -4.73 -8.06
N LYS A 106 2.87 -3.50 -8.47
CA LYS A 106 3.38 -2.90 -9.71
C LYS A 106 4.90 -2.90 -9.74
N ASN A 107 5.54 -2.48 -8.64
CA ASN A 107 7.01 -2.46 -8.56
C ASN A 107 7.59 -3.87 -8.66
N ARG A 108 7.00 -4.86 -7.98
CA ARG A 108 7.43 -6.27 -8.09
C ARG A 108 7.31 -6.79 -9.52
N LEU A 109 6.19 -6.55 -10.18
CA LEU A 109 5.98 -6.96 -11.58
C LEU A 109 7.00 -6.29 -12.51
N ASN A 110 7.25 -4.99 -12.36
CA ASN A 110 8.25 -4.27 -13.13
C ASN A 110 9.67 -4.81 -12.90
N THR A 111 10.01 -5.15 -11.65
CA THR A 111 11.31 -5.75 -11.34
C THR A 111 11.43 -7.15 -11.95
N LEU A 112 10.41 -7.99 -11.85
CA LEU A 112 10.40 -9.32 -12.47
C LEU A 112 10.54 -9.23 -13.99
N SER A 113 9.79 -8.33 -14.63
CA SER A 113 9.89 -8.03 -16.07
C SER A 113 11.33 -7.68 -16.47
N LYS A 114 11.99 -6.79 -15.72
CA LYS A 114 13.40 -6.42 -15.97
C LYS A 114 14.40 -7.55 -15.73
N LEU A 115 14.13 -8.45 -14.78
CA LEU A 115 15.02 -9.56 -14.45
C LEU A 115 14.85 -10.78 -15.37
N SER A 116 13.68 -10.91 -16.01
CA SER A 116 13.34 -12.05 -16.86
C SER A 116 13.41 -11.73 -18.36
N ASP A 117 13.77 -10.50 -18.72
CA ASP A 117 13.69 -9.97 -20.09
C ASP A 117 12.30 -10.12 -20.74
N ILE A 118 11.25 -10.31 -19.93
CA ILE A 118 9.86 -10.37 -20.39
C ILE A 118 9.30 -8.96 -20.41
N ALA A 119 8.97 -8.44 -21.59
CA ALA A 119 8.26 -7.17 -21.72
C ALA A 119 6.80 -7.31 -21.25
N LEU A 120 6.43 -6.63 -20.16
CA LEU A 120 5.03 -6.51 -19.76
C LEU A 120 4.35 -5.45 -20.63
N GLU A 121 3.57 -5.90 -21.62
CA GLU A 121 2.79 -5.00 -22.45
C GLU A 121 1.44 -4.64 -21.81
N ARG A 122 1.14 -3.34 -21.82
CA ARG A 122 -0.17 -2.85 -21.38
C ARG A 122 -1.20 -3.16 -22.47
N ARG A 123 -2.13 -4.07 -22.18
CA ARG A 123 -3.26 -4.37 -23.08
C ARG A 123 -4.35 -3.31 -23.08
N LEU A 124 -4.55 -2.64 -21.94
CA LEU A 124 -5.59 -1.61 -21.79
C LEU A 124 -5.16 -0.29 -22.43
N PRO A 125 -6.05 0.43 -23.14
CA PRO A 125 -5.72 1.73 -23.72
C PRO A 125 -5.35 2.77 -22.66
N ILE A 126 -4.62 3.81 -23.08
CA ILE A 126 -4.32 4.99 -22.26
C ILE A 126 -5.23 6.11 -22.73
N GLU A 127 -6.10 6.55 -21.83
CA GLU A 127 -7.06 7.62 -22.09
C GLU A 127 -6.57 8.95 -21.52
N GLN A 128 -6.93 10.04 -22.20
CA GLN A 128 -6.56 11.39 -21.77
C GLN A 128 -7.66 11.99 -20.89
N THR A 129 -7.30 13.01 -20.10
CA THR A 129 -8.27 13.74 -19.26
C THR A 129 -9.25 14.59 -20.09
N SER A 130 -8.96 14.80 -21.37
CA SER A 130 -9.84 15.43 -22.36
C SER A 130 -10.86 14.47 -22.97
N SER A 131 -10.68 13.15 -22.84
CA SER A 131 -11.60 12.15 -23.38
C SER A 131 -12.94 12.20 -22.63
N ASP A 132 -14.05 11.94 -23.34
CA ASP A 132 -15.37 11.86 -22.73
C ASP A 132 -15.42 10.69 -21.73
N PRO A 133 -15.66 10.94 -20.41
CA PRO A 133 -15.60 9.89 -19.40
C PRO A 133 -16.59 8.76 -19.61
N ARG A 134 -17.77 9.06 -20.19
CA ARG A 134 -18.82 8.08 -20.44
C ARG A 134 -18.39 7.14 -21.57
N GLN A 135 -17.91 7.69 -22.69
CA GLN A 135 -17.43 6.89 -23.82
C GLN A 135 -16.26 5.99 -23.41
N VAL A 136 -15.29 6.54 -22.67
CA VAL A 136 -14.16 5.78 -22.13
C VAL A 136 -14.65 4.63 -21.24
N ALA A 137 -15.61 4.88 -20.34
CA ALA A 137 -16.15 3.85 -19.47
C ALA A 137 -16.87 2.74 -20.27
N PHE A 138 -17.62 3.10 -21.30
CA PHE A 138 -18.28 2.11 -22.17
C PHE A 138 -17.27 1.29 -22.99
N ALA A 139 -16.24 1.92 -23.55
CA ALA A 139 -15.18 1.23 -24.29
C ALA A 139 -14.35 0.31 -23.38
N MET A 140 -14.00 0.75 -22.17
CA MET A 140 -13.28 -0.10 -21.22
C MET A 140 -14.14 -1.27 -20.71
N ARG A 141 -15.46 -1.11 -20.64
CA ARG A 141 -16.36 -2.15 -20.11
C ARG A 141 -16.16 -3.50 -20.81
N SER A 142 -16.08 -3.52 -22.14
CA SER A 142 -15.89 -4.76 -22.91
C SER A 142 -14.52 -5.42 -22.64
N GLU A 143 -13.50 -4.60 -22.36
CA GLU A 143 -12.14 -5.08 -22.07
C GLU A 143 -12.01 -5.70 -20.67
N VAL A 144 -12.68 -5.14 -19.66
CA VAL A 144 -12.53 -5.57 -18.25
C VAL A 144 -13.69 -6.39 -17.69
N LEU A 145 -14.89 -6.28 -18.24
CA LEU A 145 -16.07 -6.99 -17.72
C LEU A 145 -16.64 -7.96 -18.76
N PRO A 146 -17.08 -9.16 -18.35
CA PRO A 146 -17.78 -10.07 -19.26
C PRO A 146 -19.07 -9.45 -19.74
N ASP A 147 -19.67 -10.04 -20.78
CA ASP A 147 -20.98 -9.63 -21.26
C ASP A 147 -21.99 -9.63 -20.11
N PHE A 148 -22.74 -8.55 -20.02
CA PHE A 148 -23.66 -8.37 -18.91
C PHE A 148 -24.81 -9.37 -19.01
N THR A 149 -25.01 -10.09 -17.91
CA THR A 149 -26.16 -10.96 -17.70
C THR A 149 -26.85 -10.61 -16.40
N SER A 150 -28.18 -10.68 -16.38
CA SER A 150 -29.00 -10.44 -15.20
C SER A 150 -28.84 -11.55 -14.16
N ASP A 151 -28.42 -12.76 -14.57
CA ASP A 151 -28.09 -13.82 -13.62
C ASP A 151 -26.72 -13.57 -12.96
N LYS A 152 -26.77 -13.18 -11.69
CA LYS A 152 -25.59 -12.88 -10.88
C LYS A 152 -24.62 -14.06 -10.83
N ARG A 153 -25.12 -15.31 -10.81
CA ARG A 153 -24.25 -16.50 -10.73
C ARG A 153 -23.47 -16.67 -12.01
N THR A 154 -24.11 -16.55 -13.16
CA THR A 154 -23.47 -16.64 -14.47
C THR A 154 -22.50 -15.48 -14.68
N PHE A 155 -22.90 -14.25 -14.33
CA PHE A 155 -22.00 -13.09 -14.41
C PHE A 155 -20.73 -13.30 -13.60
N LEU A 156 -20.85 -13.75 -12.35
CA LEU A 156 -19.69 -14.01 -11.48
C LEU A 156 -18.81 -15.13 -12.01
N LYS A 157 -19.39 -16.23 -12.52
CA LYS A 157 -18.61 -17.31 -13.15
C LYS A 157 -17.83 -16.81 -14.35
N GLN A 158 -18.46 -16.02 -15.22
CA GLN A 158 -17.82 -15.44 -16.40
C GLN A 158 -16.73 -14.43 -16.01
N PHE A 159 -16.95 -13.66 -14.94
CA PHE A 159 -15.96 -12.70 -14.44
C PHE A 159 -14.73 -13.38 -13.84
N ILE A 160 -14.89 -14.48 -13.11
CA ILE A 160 -13.78 -15.22 -12.48
C ILE A 160 -12.95 -15.99 -13.51
N ASN A 161 -13.59 -16.54 -14.54
CA ASN A 161 -12.95 -17.42 -15.53
C ASN A 161 -12.33 -16.66 -16.73
N ARG A 162 -12.34 -15.33 -16.70
CA ARG A 162 -11.72 -14.50 -17.73
C ARG A 162 -10.28 -14.16 -17.36
#